data_AF-A0A7H9HJD2-F1
#
_entry.id   AF-A0A7H9HJD2-F1
#
_cell.length_a   1.000
_cell.length_b   1.000
_cell.length_c   1.000
_cell.angle_alpha   90.00
_cell.angle_beta   90.00
_cell.angle_gamma   90.00
#
_symmetry.space_group_name_H-M   'P 1'
#
loop_
_entity.id
_entity.type
_entity.pdbx_description
1 polymer ?
#
loop_
_entity_poly.entity_id
_entity_poly.type
_entity_poly.pdbx_seq_one_letter_code
_entity_poly.pdbx_strand_id
1 'polypeptide(L)'
;MKFIQTEQFVEVPQGVTVNIRSRVVKVTGPRGTLVKNLKHIDVTFTKVNERQIKVAVHNGDRKHVAALRTVKSLVDNLVTGVTKGYKYKMRYVYAHFPINVNVVEKDGKKFIEIRNFLGDKKVRLVPVREGVNVEFSTNQKDEMVLSGNSVEDVSQNAADVQQICRVRNKDIRKFLDGIYVSEKGVIDAEA
;
A
#
# COMPACT_ATOMS: atom_id res chain seq x y z
N MET A 1 -31.53 4.05 -11.79
CA MET A 1 -31.44 5.49 -12.09
C MET A 1 -30.08 5.76 -12.71
N LYS A 2 -30.03 6.37 -13.90
CA LYS A 2 -28.78 6.81 -14.53
C LYS A 2 -28.56 8.29 -14.22
N PHE A 3 -27.35 8.67 -13.87
CA PHE A 3 -26.98 10.05 -13.64
C PHE A 3 -26.39 10.63 -14.93
N ILE A 4 -26.90 11.78 -15.37
CA ILE A 4 -26.47 12.41 -16.64
C ILE A 4 -24.98 12.74 -16.59
N GLN A 5 -24.54 13.35 -15.49
CA GLN A 5 -23.14 13.65 -15.24
C GLN A 5 -22.87 13.59 -13.74
N THR A 6 -21.74 13.01 -13.37
CA THR A 6 -21.22 13.10 -12.00
C THR A 6 -19.73 13.32 -12.08
N GLU A 7 -19.22 14.20 -11.23
CA GLU A 7 -17.82 14.64 -11.25
C GLU A 7 -17.19 14.64 -9.86
N GLN A 8 -15.87 14.51 -9.87
CA GLN A 8 -14.99 14.60 -8.72
C GLN A 8 -13.74 15.38 -9.11
N PHE A 9 -13.16 16.08 -8.14
CA PHE A 9 -11.93 16.83 -8.33
C PHE A 9 -10.81 16.22 -7.49
N VAL A 10 -9.63 16.14 -8.09
CA VAL A 10 -8.36 15.78 -7.45
C VAL A 10 -7.51 17.04 -7.38
N GLU A 11 -7.04 17.36 -6.19
CA GLU A 11 -6.13 18.49 -5.96
C GLU A 11 -4.69 18.03 -6.08
N VAL A 12 -3.89 18.80 -6.80
CA VAL A 12 -2.47 18.53 -7.04
C VAL A 12 -1.65 19.54 -6.23
N PRO A 13 -0.91 19.10 -5.20
CA PRO A 13 -0.07 19.99 -4.39
C PRO A 13 1.12 20.50 -5.20
N GLN A 14 1.76 21.56 -4.70
CA GLN A 14 2.95 22.12 -5.34
C GLN A 14 4.10 21.10 -5.37
N GLY A 15 4.90 21.13 -6.45
CA GLY A 15 6.01 20.19 -6.63
C GLY A 15 5.60 18.79 -7.13
N VAL A 16 4.31 18.56 -7.38
CA VAL A 16 3.81 17.31 -7.99
C VAL A 16 3.32 17.57 -9.41
N THR A 17 3.77 16.74 -10.35
CA THR A 17 3.29 16.76 -11.73
C THR A 17 2.50 15.50 -12.02
N VAL A 18 1.25 15.67 -12.45
CA VAL A 18 0.37 14.57 -12.85
C VAL A 18 0.17 14.59 -14.37
N ASN A 19 0.58 13.52 -15.03
CA ASN A 19 0.42 13.31 -16.46
C ASN A 19 -0.54 12.15 -16.72
N ILE A 20 -1.61 12.41 -17.46
CA ILE A 20 -2.63 11.39 -17.77
C ILE A 20 -2.67 11.20 -19.29
N ARG A 21 -2.38 9.98 -19.76
CA ARG A 21 -2.47 9.61 -21.18
C ARG A 21 -3.25 8.31 -21.31
N SER A 22 -4.34 8.32 -22.07
CA SER A 22 -5.18 7.13 -22.31
C SER A 22 -5.59 6.39 -21.02
N ARG A 23 -6.00 7.14 -19.98
CA ARG A 23 -6.34 6.63 -18.62
C ARG A 23 -5.19 5.93 -17.88
N VAL A 24 -3.95 6.12 -18.32
CA VAL A 24 -2.74 5.79 -17.56
C VAL A 24 -2.29 7.05 -16.84
N VAL A 25 -2.34 7.02 -15.51
CA VAL A 25 -1.97 8.14 -14.65
C VAL A 25 -0.52 7.95 -14.22
N LYS A 26 0.34 8.90 -14.56
CA LYS A 26 1.72 8.99 -14.10
C LYS A 26 1.86 10.20 -13.18
N VAL A 27 2.24 9.96 -11.94
CA VAL A 27 2.45 11.00 -10.93
C VAL A 27 3.94 11.07 -10.63
N THR A 28 4.51 12.27 -10.70
CA THR A 28 5.92 12.55 -10.42
C THR A 28 6.00 13.56 -9.28
N GLY A 29 6.78 13.25 -8.27
CA GLY A 29 7.01 14.12 -7.12
C GLY A 29 8.43 13.95 -6.57
N PRO A 30 8.73 14.57 -5.40
CA PRO A 30 10.09 14.60 -4.85
C PRO A 30 10.64 13.22 -4.51
N ARG A 31 9.80 12.28 -4.05
CA ARG A 31 10.23 10.92 -3.68
C ARG A 31 10.36 9.96 -4.87
N GLY A 32 9.95 10.38 -6.07
CA GLY A 32 10.03 9.57 -7.29
C GLY A 32 8.77 9.61 -8.14
N THR A 33 8.57 8.56 -8.95
CA THR A 33 7.47 8.47 -9.91
C THR A 33 6.64 7.20 -9.68
N LEU A 34 5.31 7.34 -9.73
CA LEU A 34 4.38 6.21 -9.68
C LEU A 34 3.49 6.22 -10.92
N VAL A 35 3.13 5.03 -11.39
CA VAL A 35 2.28 4.83 -12.56
C VAL A 35 1.14 3.91 -12.21
N LYS A 36 -0.09 4.30 -12.57
CA LYS A 36 -1.29 3.48 -12.38
C LYS A 36 -2.10 3.40 -13.66
N ASN A 37 -2.43 2.18 -14.07
CA ASN A 37 -3.26 1.92 -15.24
C ASN A 37 -4.73 1.81 -14.83
N LEU A 38 -5.56 2.73 -15.30
CA LEU A 38 -7.01 2.77 -15.03
C LEU A 38 -7.86 2.54 -16.29
N LYS A 39 -7.29 1.93 -17.35
CA LYS A 39 -7.99 1.66 -18.62
C LYS A 39 -9.25 0.81 -18.46
N HIS A 40 -9.33 -0.02 -17.43
CA HIS A 40 -10.46 -0.89 -17.13
C HIS A 40 -11.68 -0.12 -16.57
N ILE A 41 -11.51 1.14 -16.17
CA ILE A 41 -12.58 1.98 -15.63
C ILE A 41 -12.94 3.03 -16.69
N ASP A 42 -14.24 3.15 -16.98
CA ASP A 42 -14.71 4.09 -17.97
C ASP A 42 -14.90 5.50 -17.40
N VAL A 43 -13.80 6.25 -17.24
CA VAL A 43 -13.82 7.62 -16.69
C VAL A 43 -13.10 8.58 -17.63
N THR A 44 -13.63 9.80 -17.69
CA THR A 44 -13.00 10.90 -18.41
C THR A 44 -12.17 11.73 -17.44
N PHE A 45 -10.89 11.93 -17.78
CA PHE A 45 -10.01 12.84 -17.06
C PHE A 45 -9.87 14.13 -17.86
N THR A 46 -10.12 15.27 -17.21
CA THR A 46 -9.91 16.59 -17.78
C THR A 46 -8.99 17.38 -16.86
N LYS A 47 -7.86 17.83 -17.39
CA LYS A 47 -7.00 18.78 -16.67
C LYS A 47 -7.70 20.13 -16.70
N VAL A 48 -8.20 20.58 -15.55
CA VAL A 48 -8.84 21.89 -15.43
C VAL A 48 -7.73 22.93 -15.39
N ASN A 49 -6.86 22.83 -14.38
CA ASN A 49 -5.70 23.69 -14.18
C ASN A 49 -4.47 22.82 -13.81
N GLU A 50 -3.31 23.43 -13.55
CA GLU A 50 -2.14 22.70 -13.03
C GLU A 50 -2.36 22.10 -11.64
N ARG A 51 -3.22 22.72 -10.82
CA ARG A 51 -3.51 22.31 -9.45
C ARG A 51 -4.75 21.42 -9.31
N GLN A 52 -5.51 21.20 -10.38
CA GLN A 52 -6.78 20.50 -10.27
C GLN A 52 -7.09 19.65 -11.50
N ILE A 53 -7.41 18.38 -11.24
CA ILE A 53 -7.84 17.42 -12.26
C ILE A 53 -9.29 17.04 -11.99
N LYS A 54 -10.12 17.16 -13.02
CA LYS A 54 -11.51 16.72 -13.00
C LYS A 54 -11.61 15.29 -13.50
N VAL A 55 -12.32 14.46 -12.75
CA VAL A 55 -12.69 13.09 -13.13
C VAL A 55 -14.21 13.06 -13.27
N ALA A 56 -14.71 12.67 -14.44
CA ALA A 56 -16.14 12.68 -14.74
C ALA A 56 -16.61 11.34 -15.34
N VAL A 57 -17.86 11.01 -15.02
CA VAL A 57 -18.63 9.95 -15.68
C VAL A 57 -19.89 10.58 -16.27
N HIS A 58 -20.19 10.22 -17.52
CA HIS A 58 -21.40 10.62 -18.22
C HIS A 58 -22.35 9.42 -18.33
N ASN A 59 -23.64 9.65 -18.09
CA ASN A 59 -24.70 8.64 -18.21
C ASN A 59 -24.45 7.35 -17.39
N GLY A 60 -23.75 7.48 -16.26
CA GLY A 60 -23.35 6.36 -15.41
C GLY A 60 -24.49 5.79 -14.60
N ASP A 61 -24.49 4.47 -14.41
CA ASP A 61 -25.33 3.81 -13.42
C ASP A 61 -24.74 4.00 -12.00
N ARG A 62 -25.44 3.51 -10.97
CA ARG A 62 -25.00 3.67 -9.58
C ARG A 62 -23.62 3.05 -9.32
N LYS A 63 -23.29 1.93 -9.97
CA LYS A 63 -22.00 1.23 -9.78
C LYS A 63 -20.86 2.00 -10.45
N HIS A 64 -21.11 2.52 -11.64
CA HIS A 64 -20.17 3.31 -12.40
C HIS A 64 -19.86 4.65 -11.71
N VAL A 65 -20.88 5.32 -11.17
CA VAL A 65 -20.68 6.53 -10.36
C VAL A 65 -19.85 6.24 -9.10
N ALA A 66 -20.00 5.07 -8.47
CA ALA A 66 -19.17 4.70 -7.32
C ALA A 66 -17.67 4.53 -7.69
N ALA A 67 -17.36 4.18 -8.94
CA ALA A 67 -15.98 4.08 -9.41
C ALA A 67 -15.25 5.43 -9.43
N LEU A 68 -15.96 6.55 -9.57
CA LEU A 68 -15.35 7.90 -9.54
C LEU A 68 -14.58 8.15 -8.25
N ARG A 69 -15.19 7.81 -7.10
CA ARG A 69 -14.54 8.00 -5.79
C ARG A 69 -13.33 7.09 -5.65
N THR A 70 -13.41 5.87 -6.17
CA THR A 70 -12.28 4.92 -6.18
C THR A 70 -11.11 5.49 -6.99
N VAL A 71 -11.38 5.99 -8.20
CA VAL A 71 -10.37 6.63 -9.05
C VAL A 71 -9.76 7.84 -8.36
N LYS A 72 -10.58 8.72 -7.77
CA LYS A 72 -10.10 9.87 -6.98
C LYS A 72 -9.13 9.41 -5.89
N SER A 73 -9.54 8.47 -5.04
CA SER A 73 -8.70 7.97 -3.94
C SER A 73 -7.43 7.28 -4.41
N LEU A 74 -7.47 6.57 -5.54
CA LEU A 74 -6.25 5.99 -6.13
C LEU A 74 -5.27 7.09 -6.53
N VAL A 75 -5.72 8.16 -7.18
CA VAL A 75 -4.84 9.28 -7.56
C VAL A 75 -4.33 10.03 -6.34
N ASP A 76 -5.18 10.30 -5.35
CA ASP A 76 -4.79 10.94 -4.08
C ASP A 76 -3.71 10.14 -3.35
N ASN A 77 -3.81 8.80 -3.38
CA ASN A 77 -2.79 7.92 -2.80
C ASN A 77 -1.47 7.96 -3.56
N LEU A 78 -1.49 8.06 -4.90
CA LEU A 78 -0.27 8.22 -5.69
C LEU A 78 0.41 9.55 -5.37
N VAL A 79 -0.36 10.63 -5.25
CA VAL A 79 0.14 11.97 -4.88
C VAL A 79 0.75 11.97 -3.49
N THR A 80 0.04 11.41 -2.50
CA THR A 80 0.56 11.26 -1.13
C THR A 80 1.82 10.38 -1.10
N GLY A 81 1.85 9.31 -1.90
CA GLY A 81 2.97 8.39 -2.00
C GLY A 81 4.26 9.03 -2.53
N VAL A 82 4.17 9.88 -3.56
CA VAL A 82 5.36 10.56 -4.11
C VAL A 82 5.79 11.80 -3.31
N THR A 83 4.93 12.30 -2.43
CA THR A 83 5.23 13.47 -1.57
C THR A 83 5.72 13.04 -0.19
N LYS A 84 4.94 12.23 0.53
CA LYS A 84 5.18 11.85 1.93
C LYS A 84 5.63 10.39 2.11
N GLY A 85 5.30 9.53 1.15
CA GLY A 85 5.51 8.08 1.26
C GLY A 85 4.65 7.43 2.35
N TYR A 86 4.64 6.09 2.39
CA TYR A 86 3.87 5.30 3.34
C TYR A 86 4.77 4.48 4.26
N LYS A 87 4.36 4.36 5.52
CA LYS A 87 5.07 3.63 6.57
C LYS A 87 4.10 2.78 7.38
N TYR A 88 4.35 1.47 7.42
CA TYR A 88 3.54 0.49 8.13
C TYR A 88 4.42 -0.16 9.19
N LYS A 89 4.09 0.01 10.47
CA LYS A 89 4.76 -0.69 11.56
C LYS A 89 4.06 -2.01 11.81
N MET A 90 4.82 -3.09 11.89
CA MET A 90 4.32 -4.43 12.16
C MET A 90 4.97 -4.98 13.43
N ARG A 91 4.16 -5.52 14.34
CA ARG A 91 4.62 -6.10 15.60
C ARG A 91 4.46 -7.61 15.61
N TYR A 92 5.44 -8.28 16.20
CA TYR A 92 5.42 -9.71 16.42
C TYR A 92 4.76 -9.99 17.76
N VAL A 93 3.77 -10.87 17.75
CA VAL A 93 3.06 -11.32 18.95
C VAL A 93 3.34 -12.79 19.10
N TYR A 94 3.83 -13.20 20.27
CA TYR A 94 4.05 -14.60 20.61
C TYR A 94 3.90 -14.81 22.12
N ALA A 95 3.53 -16.03 22.51
CA ALA A 95 3.44 -16.40 23.93
C ALA A 95 4.72 -17.08 24.44
N HIS A 96 5.15 -18.15 23.76
CA HIS A 96 6.23 -19.02 24.24
C HIS A 96 7.40 -19.16 23.25
N PHE A 97 7.11 -19.25 21.95
CA PHE A 97 8.14 -19.41 20.92
C PHE A 97 8.44 -18.04 20.29
N PRO A 98 9.63 -17.44 20.53
CA PRO A 98 9.98 -16.16 19.93
C PRO A 98 10.09 -16.29 18.41
N ILE A 99 9.48 -15.34 17.71
CA ILE A 99 9.47 -15.31 16.24
C ILE A 99 10.73 -14.57 15.77
N ASN A 100 11.55 -15.24 14.97
CA ASN A 100 12.74 -14.63 14.39
C ASN A 100 12.43 -14.17 12.96
N VAL A 101 12.64 -12.89 12.67
CA VAL A 101 12.39 -12.29 11.35
C VAL A 101 13.68 -11.67 10.83
N ASN A 102 14.08 -12.05 9.62
CA ASN A 102 15.27 -11.54 8.92
C ASN A 102 14.91 -11.11 7.50
N VAL A 103 15.73 -10.26 6.90
CA VAL A 103 15.69 -9.99 5.45
C VAL A 103 16.82 -10.75 4.79
N VAL A 104 16.51 -11.57 3.78
CA VAL A 104 17.47 -12.37 3.04
C VAL A 104 17.34 -12.06 1.56
N GLU A 105 18.48 -11.95 0.86
CA GLU A 105 18.51 -11.86 -0.59
C GLU A 105 18.73 -13.24 -1.21
N LYS A 106 17.86 -13.62 -2.14
CA LYS A 106 17.98 -14.83 -2.96
C LYS A 106 17.75 -14.46 -4.42
N ASP A 107 18.69 -14.85 -5.29
CA ASP A 107 18.60 -14.64 -6.74
C ASP A 107 18.32 -13.16 -7.12
N GLY A 108 18.93 -12.21 -6.39
CA GLY A 108 18.74 -10.77 -6.59
C GLY A 108 17.40 -10.21 -6.10
N LYS A 109 16.56 -11.02 -5.46
CA LYS A 109 15.28 -10.60 -4.86
C LYS A 109 15.35 -10.65 -3.33
N LYS A 110 14.76 -9.65 -2.69
CA LYS A 110 14.66 -9.56 -1.22
C LYS A 110 13.47 -10.39 -0.73
N PHE A 111 13.67 -11.12 0.36
CA PHE A 111 12.64 -11.89 1.04
C PHE A 111 12.65 -11.60 2.53
N ILE A 112 11.47 -11.52 3.14
CA ILE A 112 11.29 -11.56 4.59
C ILE A 112 11.23 -13.03 4.99
N GLU A 113 12.22 -13.45 5.76
CA GLU A 113 12.35 -14.80 6.28
C GLU A 113 11.83 -14.84 7.72
N ILE A 114 10.85 -15.70 7.98
CA ILE A 114 10.23 -15.88 9.28
C ILE A 114 10.51 -17.31 9.76
N ARG A 115 11.16 -17.42 10.92
CA ARG A 115 11.54 -18.68 11.55
C ARG A 115 10.91 -18.81 12.93
N ASN A 116 10.81 -20.06 13.40
CA ASN A 116 10.32 -20.41 14.74
C ASN A 116 8.88 -19.95 15.05
N PHE A 117 8.09 -19.66 14.02
CA PHE A 117 6.68 -19.32 14.20
C PHE A 117 5.92 -20.49 14.82
N LEU A 118 5.39 -20.31 16.03
CA LEU A 118 4.70 -21.35 16.80
C LEU A 118 5.55 -22.61 17.09
N GLY A 119 6.89 -22.47 17.08
CA GLY A 119 7.83 -23.60 17.26
C GLY A 119 8.00 -24.47 16.00
N ASP A 120 7.52 -24.00 14.85
CA ASP A 120 7.63 -24.71 13.58
C ASP A 120 9.08 -24.65 13.04
N LYS A 121 9.58 -25.78 12.54
CA LYS A 121 10.90 -25.86 11.87
C LYS A 121 10.87 -25.31 10.46
N LYS A 122 9.67 -25.19 9.86
CA LYS A 122 9.50 -24.69 8.50
C LYS A 122 9.81 -23.19 8.45
N VAL A 123 10.76 -22.83 7.60
CA VAL A 123 11.05 -21.43 7.25
C VAL A 123 9.97 -20.91 6.30
N ARG A 124 9.42 -19.74 6.61
CA ARG A 124 8.43 -19.05 5.76
C ARG A 124 9.12 -17.88 5.08
N LEU A 125 9.01 -17.80 3.76
CA LEU A 125 9.63 -16.78 2.93
C LEU A 125 8.54 -15.94 2.27
N VAL A 126 8.61 -14.63 2.42
CA VAL A 126 7.70 -13.68 1.78
C VAL A 126 8.51 -12.78 0.85
N PRO A 127 8.22 -12.73 -0.45
CA PRO A 127 8.93 -11.82 -1.36
C PRO A 127 8.64 -10.36 -0.99
N VAL A 128 9.68 -9.52 -0.94
CA VAL A 128 9.54 -8.08 -0.79
C VAL A 128 9.18 -7.50 -2.15
N ARG A 129 8.09 -6.74 -2.21
CA ARG A 129 7.65 -6.07 -3.45
C ARG A 129 8.62 -4.98 -3.85
N GLU A 130 8.69 -4.70 -5.15
CA GLU A 130 9.56 -3.65 -5.69
C GLU A 130 9.21 -2.28 -5.09
N GLY A 131 10.23 -1.50 -4.72
CA GLY A 131 10.05 -0.19 -4.11
C GLY A 131 9.59 -0.20 -2.64
N VAL A 132 9.51 -1.37 -2.00
CA VAL A 132 9.28 -1.51 -0.55
C VAL A 132 10.61 -1.80 0.15
N ASN A 133 10.89 -1.02 1.18
CA ASN A 133 12.01 -1.23 2.09
C ASN A 133 11.51 -1.83 3.41
N VAL A 134 12.32 -2.69 4.01
CA VAL A 134 12.05 -3.37 5.27
C VAL A 134 13.16 -3.02 6.25
N GLU A 135 12.79 -2.40 7.36
CA GLU A 135 13.72 -2.00 8.42
C GLU A 135 13.26 -2.60 9.75
N PHE A 136 14.22 -2.99 10.60
CA PHE A 136 13.93 -3.45 11.95
C PHE A 136 14.10 -2.30 12.94
N SER A 137 13.10 -2.09 13.79
CA SER A 137 13.12 -0.96 14.73
C SER A 137 14.20 -1.17 15.79
N THR A 138 15.09 -0.19 15.95
CA THR A 138 16.10 -0.19 17.03
C THR A 138 15.47 0.18 18.38
N ASN A 139 14.41 0.99 18.34
CA ASN A 139 13.79 1.57 19.54
C ASN A 139 12.78 0.64 20.18
N GLN A 140 12.17 -0.24 19.39
CA GLN A 140 11.15 -1.16 19.84
C GLN A 140 11.53 -2.59 19.45
N LYS A 141 11.68 -3.45 20.46
CA LYS A 141 11.89 -4.88 20.23
C LYS A 141 10.68 -5.50 19.52
N ASP A 142 10.94 -6.49 18.67
CA ASP A 142 9.92 -7.30 17.99
C ASP A 142 9.01 -6.48 17.06
N GLU A 143 9.60 -5.48 16.39
CA GLU A 143 8.92 -4.60 15.43
C GLU A 143 9.73 -4.47 14.14
N MET A 144 9.05 -4.62 13.00
CA MET A 144 9.57 -4.23 11.70
C MET A 144 8.71 -3.14 11.08
N VAL A 145 9.35 -2.38 10.20
CA VAL A 145 8.78 -1.24 9.52
C VAL A 145 8.88 -1.50 8.02
N LEU A 146 7.73 -1.49 7.36
CA LEU A 146 7.64 -1.52 5.91
C LEU A 146 7.44 -0.09 5.42
N SER A 147 8.33 0.39 4.56
CA SER A 147 8.27 1.74 4.00
C SER A 147 8.32 1.70 2.48
N GLY A 148 7.65 2.64 1.82
CA GLY A 148 7.64 2.70 0.35
C GLY A 148 6.73 3.80 -0.17
N ASN A 149 6.80 4.08 -1.47
CA ASN A 149 6.01 5.15 -2.08
C ASN A 149 4.60 4.68 -2.47
N SER A 150 4.42 3.41 -2.82
CA SER A 150 3.12 2.84 -3.22
C SER A 150 2.40 2.22 -2.02
N VAL A 151 1.23 2.76 -1.66
CA VAL A 151 0.41 2.18 -0.57
C VAL A 151 -0.03 0.75 -0.88
N GLU A 152 -0.29 0.45 -2.15
CA GLU A 152 -0.75 -0.88 -2.58
C GLU A 152 0.37 -1.91 -2.34
N ASP A 153 1.60 -1.58 -2.72
CA ASP A 153 2.72 -2.51 -2.54
C ASP A 153 3.12 -2.66 -1.08
N VAL A 154 3.19 -1.56 -0.32
CA VAL A 154 3.49 -1.59 1.12
C VAL A 154 2.43 -2.38 1.88
N SER A 155 1.14 -2.09 1.64
CA SER A 155 0.05 -2.77 2.34
C SER A 155 -0.10 -4.24 1.92
N GLN A 156 0.11 -4.56 0.65
CA GLN A 156 0.07 -5.94 0.19
C GLN A 156 1.24 -6.75 0.77
N ASN A 157 2.44 -6.18 0.85
CA ASN A 157 3.57 -6.86 1.48
C ASN A 157 3.30 -7.13 2.97
N ALA A 158 2.73 -6.16 3.69
CA ALA A 158 2.29 -6.33 5.07
C ALA A 158 1.23 -7.44 5.21
N ALA A 159 0.29 -7.50 4.28
CA ALA A 159 -0.75 -8.52 4.26
C ALA A 159 -0.18 -9.92 3.96
N ASP A 160 0.78 -10.04 3.04
CA ASP A 160 1.41 -11.31 2.69
C ASP A 160 2.15 -11.91 3.90
N VAL A 161 2.86 -11.07 4.67
CA VAL A 161 3.46 -11.44 5.96
C VAL A 161 2.40 -11.91 6.96
N GLN A 162 1.33 -11.12 7.15
CA GLN A 162 0.30 -11.47 8.14
C GLN A 162 -0.41 -12.79 7.77
N GLN A 163 -0.71 -13.00 6.49
CA GLN A 163 -1.40 -14.20 6.01
C GLN A 163 -0.53 -15.45 6.17
N ILE A 164 0.77 -15.35 5.92
CA ILE A 164 1.68 -16.49 6.08
C ILE A 164 1.87 -16.84 7.55
N CYS A 165 1.73 -15.88 8.47
CA CYS A 165 1.79 -16.07 9.91
C CYS A 165 0.43 -16.35 10.55
N ARG A 166 -0.56 -16.81 9.78
CA ARG A 166 -1.86 -17.19 10.34
C ARG A 166 -1.79 -18.59 10.95
N VAL A 167 -2.16 -18.70 12.22
CA VAL A 167 -2.35 -20.00 12.90
C VAL A 167 -3.48 -20.78 12.22
N ARG A 168 -3.24 -22.07 11.94
CA ARG A 168 -4.20 -23.01 11.37
C ARG A 168 -4.32 -24.24 12.26
N ASN A 169 -5.46 -24.94 12.20
CA ASN A 169 -5.73 -26.18 12.95
C ASN A 169 -5.62 -26.05 14.48
N LYS A 170 -5.79 -24.83 15.02
CA LYS A 170 -5.85 -24.51 16.45
C LYS A 170 -6.88 -23.41 16.70
N ASP A 171 -7.33 -23.24 17.93
CA ASP A 171 -8.23 -22.14 18.31
C ASP A 171 -7.48 -20.80 18.27
N ILE A 172 -7.85 -19.96 17.32
CA ILE A 172 -7.26 -18.62 17.08
C ILE A 172 -7.51 -17.65 18.24
N ARG A 173 -8.44 -17.95 19.15
CA ARG A 173 -8.70 -17.11 20.33
C ARG A 173 -7.71 -17.38 21.46
N LYS A 174 -7.08 -18.56 21.45
CA LYS A 174 -6.05 -18.95 22.43
C LYS A 174 -4.64 -18.75 21.86
N PHE A 175 -4.44 -19.06 20.59
CA PHE A 175 -3.16 -18.89 19.89
C PHE A 175 -3.22 -17.63 19.03
N LEU A 176 -2.89 -16.50 19.66
CA LEU A 176 -2.88 -15.17 19.03
C LEU A 176 -1.54 -14.87 18.33
N ASP A 177 -0.57 -15.79 18.40
CA ASP A 177 0.76 -15.65 17.81
C ASP A 177 0.68 -15.28 16.33
N GLY A 178 1.42 -14.26 15.92
CA GLY A 178 1.33 -13.70 14.57
C GLY A 178 2.14 -12.43 14.41
N ILE A 179 2.11 -11.88 13.19
CA ILE A 179 2.70 -10.58 12.88
C ILE A 179 1.57 -9.68 12.37
N TYR A 180 1.34 -8.56 13.05
CA TYR A 180 0.20 -7.68 12.80
C TYR A 180 0.65 -6.26 12.55
N VAL A 181 -0.08 -5.54 11.70
CA VAL A 181 0.10 -4.10 11.52
C VAL A 181 -0.37 -3.37 12.78
N SER A 182 0.54 -2.70 13.48
CA SER A 182 0.24 -1.91 14.68
C SER A 182 -0.13 -0.47 14.32
N GLU A 183 0.57 0.11 13.35
CA GLU A 183 0.40 1.52 12.96
C GLU A 183 0.53 1.68 11.44
N LYS A 184 -0.29 2.56 10.89
CA LYS A 184 -0.22 2.99 9.49
C LYS A 184 -0.04 4.50 9.47
N GLY A 185 0.97 4.97 8.76
CA GLY A 185 1.27 6.39 8.64
C GLY A 185 2.01 6.72 7.35
N VAL A 186 2.51 7.94 7.32
CA VAL A 186 3.40 8.45 6.27
C VAL A 186 4.83 8.48 6.78
N ILE A 187 5.81 8.56 5.87
CA ILE A 187 7.22 8.66 6.26
C ILE A 187 7.51 10.09 6.71
N ASP A 188 7.13 11.08 5.89
CA ASP A 188 7.33 12.49 6.17
C ASP A 188 6.00 13.10 6.67
N ALA A 189 5.85 13.22 7.99
CA ALA A 189 4.64 13.76 8.60
C ALA A 189 4.51 15.30 8.47
N GLU A 190 5.60 16.00 8.17
CA GLU A 190 5.73 17.47 8.26
C GLU A 190 5.82 18.20 6.91
N ALA A 191 5.24 17.65 5.84
CA ALA A 191 5.10 18.34 4.55
C ALA A 191 3.69 18.92 4.34
#